data_AF-A0A1Q7EA39-F1
#
_entry.id   AF-A0A1Q7EA39-F1
#
_cell.length_a   1.000
_cell.length_b   1.000
_cell.length_c   1.000
_cell.angle_alpha   90.00
_cell.angle_beta   90.00
_cell.angle_gamma   90.00
#
_symmetry.space_group_name_H-M   'P 1'
#
loop_
_entity.id
_entity.type
_entity.pdbx_description
1 polymer ?
#
loop_
_entity_poly.entity_id
_entity_poly.type
_entity_poly.pdbx_seq_one_letter_code
_entity_poly.pdbx_strand_id
1 'polypeptide(L)' 'MLDTEARIRALSTVNAVHLRDFRNGIATFAVAVSEAISPAEFGAVIQMLDDLHLRLEGTTQTSVELRAEDEPPTS' A
#
# COMPACT_ATOMS: atom_id res chain seq x y z
N MET A 1 -5.81 7.02 9.34
CA MET A 1 -5.38 7.45 7.99
C MET A 1 -3.95 8.02 7.99
N LEU A 2 -3.62 9.02 8.83
CA LEU A 2 -2.26 9.60 8.87
C LEU A 2 -1.16 8.56 9.15
N ASP A 3 -1.42 7.61 10.06
CA ASP A 3 -0.40 6.64 10.47
C ASP A 3 -0.07 5.63 9.37
N THR A 4 -1.08 5.11 8.66
CA THR A 4 -0.86 4.17 7.54
C THR A 4 -0.06 4.82 6.41
N GLU A 5 -0.41 6.05 6.02
CA GLU A 5 0.33 6.78 4.99
C GLU A 5 1.78 7.05 5.42
N ALA A 6 1.99 7.49 6.67
CA ALA A 6 3.33 7.73 7.21
C ALA A 6 4.18 6.45 7.23
N ARG A 7 3.57 5.31 7.57
CA ARG A 7 4.24 4.00 7.58
C ARG A 7 4.60 3.52 6.18
N ILE A 8 3.73 3.69 5.19
CA ILE A 8 4.06 3.39 3.79
C ILE A 8 5.22 4.28 3.31
N ARG A 9 5.18 5.58 3.63
CA ARG A 9 6.25 6.53 3.25
C ARG A 9 7.59 6.24 3.94
N ALA A 10 7.59 5.55 5.08
CA ALA A 10 8.80 5.18 5.79
C ALA A 10 9.56 4.01 5.13
N LEU A 11 8.92 3.30 4.19
CA LEU A 11 9.56 2.21 3.45
C LEU A 11 10.56 2.77 2.43
N SER A 12 11.81 2.33 2.50
CA SER A 12 12.90 2.87 1.67
C SER A 12 12.73 2.65 0.16
N THR A 13 11.88 1.70 -0.24
CA THR A 13 11.55 1.39 -1.63
C THR A 13 10.40 2.24 -2.17
N VAL A 14 9.75 3.07 -1.35
CA VAL A 14 8.65 3.94 -1.76
C VAL A 14 9.18 5.30 -2.19
N ASN A 15 8.89 5.67 -3.43
CA ASN A 15 9.22 6.98 -3.99
C ASN A 15 8.14 8.03 -3.69
N ALA A 16 6.88 7.63 -3.79
CA ALA A 16 5.74 8.51 -3.57
C ALA A 16 4.50 7.73 -3.13
N VAL A 17 3.62 8.41 -2.39
CA VAL A 17 2.31 7.91 -1.98
C VAL A 17 1.27 8.98 -2.31
N HIS A 18 0.18 8.57 -2.95
CA HIS A 18 -0.95 9.42 -3.30
C HIS A 18 -2.24 8.78 -2.83
N LEU A 19 -3.11 9.54 -2.16
CA LEU A 19 -4.48 9.09 -1.88
C LEU A 19 -5.27 9.11 -3.20
N ARG A 20 -5.72 7.93 -3.65
CA ARG A 20 -6.47 7.75 -4.89
C ARG A 20 -7.98 7.83 -4.66
N ASP A 21 -8.46 7.21 -3.59
CA ASP A 21 -9.88 7.19 -3.23
C ASP A 21 -10.05 7.16 -1.71
N PHE A 22 -11.15 7.73 -1.22
CA PHE A 22 -11.54 7.65 0.18
C PHE A 22 -13.05 7.58 0.29
N ARG A 23 -13.57 6.39 0.60
CA ARG A 23 -15.02 6.14 0.69
C ARG A 23 -15.32 5.26 1.88
N ASN A 24 -16.38 5.62 2.60
CA ASN A 24 -16.88 4.86 3.75
C ASN A 24 -15.79 4.60 4.81
N GLY A 25 -14.89 5.57 5.04
CA GLY A 25 -13.78 5.43 5.99
C GLY A 25 -12.56 4.68 5.45
N ILE A 26 -12.62 4.16 4.22
CA ILE A 26 -11.58 3.31 3.65
C ILE A 26 -10.77 4.09 2.61
N ALA A 27 -9.46 4.14 2.82
CA ALA A 27 -8.52 4.83 1.95
C ALA A 27 -7.85 3.86 0.97
N THR A 28 -7.78 4.24 -0.30
CA THR A 28 -6.98 3.56 -1.31
C THR A 28 -5.83 4.47 -1.72
N PHE A 29 -4.62 3.96 -1.63
CA PHE A 29 -3.38 4.65 -1.95
C PHE A 29 -2.78 4.10 -3.25
N ALA A 30 -2.33 4.99 -4.13
CA ALA A 30 -1.40 4.64 -5.19
C ALA A 30 0.03 4.90 -4.68
N VAL A 31 0.85 3.86 -4.70
CA VAL A 31 2.24 3.88 -4.21
C VAL A 31 3.18 3.69 -5.39
N ALA A 32 4.05 4.66 -5.63
CA ALA A 32 5.12 4.53 -6.61
C ALA A 32 6.35 3.92 -5.93
N VAL A 33 6.92 2.89 -6.54
CA VAL A 33 8.06 2.13 -5.98
C VAL A 33 9.34 2.37 -6.78
N SER A 34 10.48 2.19 -6.13
CA SER A 34 11.80 2.29 -6.77
C SER A 34 12.00 1.20 -7.83
N GLU A 35 12.76 1.48 -8.88
CA GLU A 35 13.08 0.50 -9.95
C GLU A 35 13.85 -0.74 -9.44
N ALA A 36 14.38 -0.70 -8.22
CA ALA A 36 15.04 -1.84 -7.57
C ALA A 36 14.09 -2.98 -7.16
N ILE A 37 12.77 -2.75 -7.19
CA ILE A 37 11.75 -3.76 -6.90
C ILE A 37 10.58 -3.60 -7.87
N SER A 38 10.05 -4.69 -8.42
CA SER A 38 8.85 -4.59 -9.24
C SER A 38 7.62 -4.25 -8.38
N PRO A 39 6.61 -3.55 -8.91
CA PRO A 39 5.37 -3.28 -8.17
C PRO A 39 4.67 -4.56 -7.68
N ALA A 40 4.75 -5.66 -8.44
CA ALA A 40 4.19 -6.95 -8.05
C ALA A 40 4.91 -7.56 -6.84
N GLU A 41 6.25 -7.56 -6.84
CA GLU A 41 7.04 -8.04 -5.71
C GLU A 41 6.82 -7.17 -4.47
N PHE A 42 6.81 -5.85 -4.64
CA PHE A 42 6.49 -4.94 -3.54
C PHE A 42 5.09 -5.21 -2.97
N GLY A 43 4.08 -5.35 -3.83
CA GLY A 43 2.72 -5.66 -3.41
C GLY A 43 2.67 -6.95 -2.60
N ALA A 44 3.34 -8.01 -3.05
CA ALA A 44 3.42 -9.28 -2.33
C ALA A 44 4.09 -9.13 -0.96
N VAL A 45 5.21 -8.39 -0.86
CA VAL A 45 5.89 -8.11 0.42
C VAL A 45 4.97 -7.35 1.38
N ILE A 46 4.25 -6.34 0.89
CA ILE A 46 3.30 -5.57 1.72
C ILE A 46 2.20 -6.47 2.28
N GLN A 47 1.69 -7.43 1.50
CA GLN A 47 0.68 -8.38 1.98
C GLN A 47 1.20 -9.30 3.10
N MET A 48 2.53 -9.48 3.22
CA MET A 48 3.14 -10.27 4.30
C MET A 48 3.42 -9.47 5.57
N LEU A 49 3.28 -8.13 5.52
CA LEU A 49 3.50 -7.26 6.67
C LEU A 49 2.18 -7.06 7.40
N ASP A 50 1.85 -8.00 8.30
CA ASP A 50 0.59 -8.04 9.05
C ASP A 50 0.27 -6.73 9.78
N ASP A 51 1.31 -6.07 10.31
CA ASP A 51 1.14 -4.83 11.06
C ASP A 51 0.60 -3.68 10.19
N LEU A 52 0.77 -3.71 8.87
CA LEU A 52 0.41 -2.57 8.00
C LEU A 52 -1.10 -2.49 7.75
N HIS A 53 -1.85 -3.58 7.91
CA HIS A 53 -3.29 -3.66 7.60
C HIS A 53 -3.59 -3.09 6.20
N LEU A 54 -2.88 -3.58 5.19
CA LEU A 54 -3.01 -3.14 3.80
C LEU A 54 -3.39 -4.32 2.91
N ARG A 55 -4.39 -4.14 2.07
CA ARG A 55 -4.75 -5.08 1.00
C ARG A 55 -4.33 -4.56 -0.36
N LEU A 56 -3.79 -5.45 -1.19
CA LEU A 56 -3.44 -5.15 -2.57
C LEU A 56 -4.71 -5.18 -3.45
N GLU A 57 -5.04 -4.04 -4.07
CA GLU A 57 -6.18 -3.93 -5.00
C GLU A 57 -5.75 -4.05 -6.47
N GLY A 58 -4.50 -3.67 -6.78
CA GLY A 58 -4.01 -3.69 -8.15
C GLY A 58 -2.55 -3.33 -8.27
N THR A 59 -1.99 -3.65 -9.44
CA THR A 59 -0.61 -3.30 -9.82
C THR A 59 -0.62 -2.70 -11.22
N THR A 60 0.26 -1.73 -11.44
CA THR A 60 0.60 -1.19 -12.77
C THR A 60 2.08 -1.49 -13.06
N GLN A 61 2.61 -1.00 -14.18
CA GLN A 61 4.05 -1.11 -14.48
C GLN A 61 4.95 -0.40 -13.46
N THR A 62 4.46 0.64 -12.79
CA THR A 62 5.29 1.50 -11.91
C THR A 62 4.69 1.74 -10.53
N SER A 63 3.49 1.24 -10.27
CA SER A 63 2.78 1.52 -9.03
C SER A 63 1.95 0.35 -8.51
N VAL A 64 1.61 0.44 -7.25
CA VAL A 64 0.77 -0.49 -6.49
C VAL A 64 -0.41 0.26 -5.91
N GLU A 65 -1.60 -0.31 -5.99
CA GLU A 65 -2.81 0.22 -5.35
C GLU A 65 -3.08 -0.55 -4.06
N LEU A 66 -3.02 0.13 -2.92
CA LEU A 66 -3.16 -0.44 -1.59
C LEU A 66 -4.37 0.14 -0.87
N ARG A 67 -5.24 -0.72 -0.37
CA ARG A 67 -6.39 -0.35 0.45
C ARG A 67 -6.04 -0.52 1.92
N ALA A 68 -6.24 0.52 2.72
CA ALA A 68 -6.16 0.39 4.17
C ALA A 68 -7.36 -0.39 4.70
N GLU A 69 -7.10 -1.36 5.57
CA GLU A 69 -8.11 -2.14 6.27
C GLU A 69 -8.06 -1.80 7.76
N ASP A 70 -9.23 -1.73 8.40
CA ASP A 70 -9.32 -1.42 9.84
C ASP A 70 -9.10 -2.67 10.71
N GLU A 71 -9.24 -3.87 10.14
CA GLU A 71 -8.98 -5.16 10.78
C GLU A 71 -8.16 -6.06 9.84
N PRO A 72 -7.24 -6.90 10.37
CA PRO A 72 -6.59 -7.93 9.56
C PRO A 72 -7.66 -8.85 8.97
N PRO A 73 -7.47 -9.40 7.75
CA PRO A 73 -8.43 -10.31 7.15
C PRO A 73 -8.69 -11.47 8.12
N THR A 74 -9.93 -11.59 8.59
CA THR A 74 -10.38 -12.75 9.36
C THR A 74 -10.17 -13.99 8.49
N SER A 75 -9.20 -14.81 8.90
CA SER A 75 -8.91 -16.13 8.31
C SER A 75 -10.08 -17.09 8.45
#